data_AF-A0A920V0W8-F1
#
_entry.id   AF-A0A920V0W8-F1
#
_cell.length_a   1.000
_cell.length_b   1.000
_cell.length_c   1.000
_cell.angle_alpha   90.00
_cell.angle_beta   90.00
_cell.angle_gamma   90.00
#
_symmetry.space_group_name_H-M   'P 1'
#
loop_
_entity.id
_entity.type
_entity.pdbx_description
1 polymer ?
#
loop_
_entity_poly.entity_id
_entity_poly.type
_entity_poly.pdbx_seq_one_letter_code
_entity_poly.pdbx_strand_id
1 'polypeptide(L)'
;MLLSTYGKDTWTGPEQLGVYRSNDRGKSWQFASRLKGTIGALDEPAITRAADGQIVMVARPNGELAFSDNDGRSWSKPIPTGIKMVAPCLLTLKDGTVVCLYGYGSTGGLQIIFSDDHGTHGPPRPATGGSLLTARSMSTPSGLNWPTGQSTSFTTTPAENSKRRPFGG
;
A
#
# COMPACT_ATOMS: atom_id res chain seq x y z
N MET A 1 -9.03 18.16 -0.68
CA MET A 1 -9.27 16.84 -1.30
C MET A 1 -8.04 16.45 -2.09
N LEU A 2 -7.77 15.14 -2.21
CA LEU A 2 -6.71 14.60 -3.06
C LEU A 2 -7.31 13.71 -4.14
N LEU A 3 -6.67 13.70 -5.31
CA LEU A 3 -6.99 12.84 -6.45
C LEU A 3 -5.69 12.16 -6.88
N SER A 4 -5.72 10.83 -6.99
CA SER A 4 -4.66 10.05 -7.62
C SER A 4 -4.96 9.87 -9.11
N THR A 5 -3.91 9.96 -9.92
CA THR A 5 -3.90 9.61 -11.34
C THR A 5 -2.69 8.73 -11.60
N TYR A 6 -2.67 8.05 -12.73
CA TYR A 6 -1.47 7.36 -13.20
C TYR A 6 -1.20 7.68 -14.66
N GLY A 7 0.03 7.41 -15.06
CA GLY A 7 0.49 7.58 -16.42
C GLY A 7 1.99 7.49 -16.50
N LYS A 8 2.45 7.50 -17.75
CA LYS A 8 3.86 7.35 -18.11
C LYS A 8 4.29 8.49 -19.01
N ASP A 9 5.52 8.97 -18.81
CA ASP A 9 6.08 10.05 -19.63
C ASP A 9 6.32 9.58 -21.08
N THR A 10 6.57 8.28 -21.28
CA THR A 10 6.77 7.64 -22.59
C THR A 10 6.12 6.25 -22.61
N TRP A 11 5.85 5.71 -23.80
CA TRP A 11 5.21 4.39 -23.94
C TRP A 11 5.93 3.24 -23.24
N THR A 12 7.26 3.33 -23.14
CA THR A 12 8.16 2.34 -22.52
C THR A 12 8.63 2.74 -21.13
N GLY A 13 8.23 3.91 -20.65
CA GLY A 13 8.60 4.44 -19.35
C GLY A 13 7.84 3.75 -18.20
N PRO A 14 8.35 3.87 -16.96
CA PRO A 14 7.62 3.40 -15.79
C PRO A 14 6.33 4.21 -15.59
N GLU A 15 5.29 3.53 -15.11
CA GLU A 15 4.08 4.17 -14.58
C GLU A 15 4.43 5.01 -13.35
N GLN A 16 3.64 6.06 -13.15
CA GLN A 16 3.87 7.04 -12.10
C GLN A 16 2.52 7.47 -11.52
N LEU A 17 2.45 7.51 -10.19
CA LEU A 17 1.36 8.20 -9.51
C LEU A 17 1.53 9.71 -9.72
N GLY A 18 0.47 10.36 -10.17
CA GLY A 18 0.28 11.81 -10.07
C GLY A 18 -0.73 12.12 -8.98
N VAL A 19 -0.44 13.13 -8.15
CA VAL A 19 -1.35 13.57 -7.10
C VAL A 19 -1.77 15.00 -7.36
N TYR A 20 -3.08 15.24 -7.34
CA TYR A 20 -3.66 16.57 -7.45
C TYR A 20 -4.39 16.94 -6.17
N ARG A 21 -4.33 18.21 -5.79
CA ARG A 21 -5.00 18.76 -4.62
C ARG A 21 -6.03 19.79 -5.04
N SER A 22 -7.20 19.69 -4.44
CA SER A 22 -8.22 20.73 -4.46
C SER A 22 -8.41 21.31 -3.06
N ASN A 23 -8.40 22.65 -2.98
CA ASN A 23 -8.71 23.42 -1.78
C ASN A 23 -10.09 24.09 -1.82
N ASP A 24 -10.86 23.85 -2.89
CA ASP A 24 -12.13 24.53 -3.20
C ASP A 24 -13.28 23.53 -3.46
N ARG A 25 -13.25 22.40 -2.76
CA ARG A 25 -14.26 21.32 -2.84
C ARG A 25 -14.40 20.72 -4.23
N GLY A 26 -13.27 20.54 -4.93
CA GLY A 26 -13.19 19.85 -6.21
C GLY A 26 -13.46 20.73 -7.43
N LYS A 27 -13.61 22.06 -7.27
CA LYS A 27 -13.85 22.99 -8.38
C LYS A 27 -12.60 23.22 -9.22
N SER A 28 -11.43 23.26 -8.58
CA SER A 28 -10.13 23.34 -9.25
C SER A 28 -9.12 22.39 -8.60
N TRP A 29 -8.15 21.96 -9.40
CA TRP A 29 -7.15 20.97 -9.04
C TRP A 29 -5.77 21.46 -9.43
N GLN A 30 -4.83 21.39 -8.49
CA GLN A 30 -3.42 21.74 -8.70
C GLN A 30 -2.57 20.50 -8.54
N PHE A 31 -1.60 20.31 -9.43
CA PHE A 31 -0.62 19.25 -9.29
C PHE A 31 0.17 19.45 -7.98
N ALA A 32 0.23 18.40 -7.16
CA ALA A 32 0.85 18.44 -5.84
C ALA A 32 2.18 17.69 -5.81
N SER A 33 2.20 16.46 -6.33
CA SER A 33 3.41 15.64 -6.34
C SER A 33 3.28 14.47 -7.32
N ARG A 34 4.40 13.74 -7.46
CA ARG A 34 4.50 12.54 -8.29
C ARG A 34 5.38 11.52 -7.59
N LEU A 35 5.02 10.25 -7.72
CA LEU A 35 5.83 9.11 -7.29
C LEU A 35 6.10 8.22 -8.50
N LYS A 36 7.39 8.06 -8.83
CA LYS A 36 7.81 7.20 -9.94
C LYS A 36 7.93 5.76 -9.49
N GLY A 37 7.34 4.85 -10.25
CA GLY A 37 7.49 3.42 -10.06
C GLY A 37 8.77 2.89 -10.68
N THR A 38 9.03 1.61 -10.44
CA THR A 38 9.88 0.80 -11.31
C THR A 38 9.07 0.32 -12.51
N ILE A 39 9.73 -0.24 -13.54
CA ILE A 39 9.05 -0.83 -14.68
C ILE A 39 8.06 -1.91 -14.20
N GLY A 40 6.81 -1.82 -14.64
CA GLY A 40 5.75 -2.79 -14.29
C GLY A 40 5.13 -2.63 -12.90
N ALA A 41 5.28 -1.47 -12.26
CA ALA A 41 4.69 -1.15 -10.96
C ALA A 41 3.94 0.20 -11.00
N LEU A 42 3.08 0.47 -10.01
CA LEU A 42 2.30 1.71 -9.85
C LEU A 42 1.20 1.99 -10.88
N ASP A 43 0.70 0.96 -11.55
CA ASP A 43 -0.47 1.07 -12.40
C ASP A 43 -1.75 1.15 -11.54
N GLU A 44 -2.77 1.88 -12.00
CA GLU A 44 -4.06 2.06 -11.31
C GLU A 44 -3.97 2.30 -9.78
N PRO A 45 -3.28 3.35 -9.29
CA PRO A 45 -3.10 3.62 -7.87
C PRO A 45 -4.38 4.17 -7.23
N ALA A 46 -4.72 3.61 -6.08
CA ALA A 46 -5.72 4.13 -5.16
C ALA A 46 -5.04 4.73 -3.92
N ILE A 47 -5.64 5.77 -3.34
CA ILE A 47 -5.16 6.38 -2.10
C ILE A 47 -6.30 6.52 -1.08
N THR A 48 -5.99 6.37 0.21
CA THR A 48 -6.87 6.77 1.31
C THR A 48 -6.07 7.42 2.42
N ARG A 49 -6.74 8.19 3.29
CA ARG A 49 -6.13 8.73 4.51
C ARG A 49 -6.46 7.84 5.69
N ALA A 50 -5.44 7.32 6.34
CA ALA A 50 -5.54 6.58 7.59
C ALA A 50 -5.99 7.48 8.76
N ALA A 51 -6.38 6.85 9.87
CA ALA A 51 -6.91 7.56 11.04
C ALA A 51 -5.86 8.47 11.71
N ASP A 52 -4.58 8.12 11.61
CA ASP A 52 -3.45 8.90 12.10
C ASP A 52 -3.10 10.10 11.20
N GLY A 53 -3.77 10.24 10.06
CA GLY A 53 -3.56 11.29 9.07
C GLY A 53 -2.56 10.94 7.96
N GLN A 54 -1.83 9.83 8.06
CA GLN A 54 -0.97 9.33 6.98
C GLN A 54 -1.83 8.97 5.76
N ILE A 55 -1.30 9.19 4.55
CA ILE A 55 -1.95 8.73 3.32
C ILE A 55 -1.29 7.43 2.89
N VAL A 56 -2.11 6.42 2.70
CA VAL A 56 -1.73 5.11 2.17
C VAL A 56 -2.08 5.06 0.69
N MET A 57 -1.15 4.60 -0.12
CA MET A 57 -1.35 4.28 -1.53
C MET A 57 -1.19 2.79 -1.74
N VAL A 58 -2.06 2.20 -2.56
CA VAL A 58 -1.86 0.87 -3.13
C VAL A 58 -1.99 0.94 -4.64
N ALA A 59 -1.17 0.20 -5.36
CA ALA A 59 -1.23 0.13 -6.81
C ALA A 59 -1.07 -1.30 -7.32
N ARG A 60 -1.50 -1.51 -8.55
CA ARG A 60 -1.31 -2.76 -9.26
C ARG A 60 0.05 -2.75 -10.01
N PRO A 61 0.56 -3.90 -10.45
CA PRO A 61 -0.05 -5.23 -10.37
C PRO A 61 0.31 -6.03 -9.12
N ASN A 62 1.24 -5.57 -8.28
CA ASN A 62 1.78 -6.37 -7.17
C ASN A 62 1.40 -5.83 -5.78
N GLY A 63 0.36 -4.99 -5.72
CA GLY A 63 -0.08 -4.40 -4.47
C GLY A 63 1.00 -3.53 -3.84
N GLU A 64 1.68 -2.74 -4.66
CA GLU A 64 2.73 -1.83 -4.19
C GLU A 64 2.15 -0.81 -3.22
N LEU A 65 2.73 -0.74 -2.02
CA LEU A 65 2.37 0.25 -1.01
C LEU A 65 3.34 1.42 -1.01
N ALA A 66 2.82 2.62 -0.83
CA ALA A 66 3.62 3.79 -0.46
C ALA A 66 2.84 4.69 0.48
N PHE A 67 3.57 5.50 1.23
CA PHE A 67 3.01 6.28 2.32
C PHE A 67 3.41 7.76 2.20
N SER A 68 2.53 8.64 2.66
CA SER A 68 2.81 10.08 2.76
C SER A 68 2.35 10.65 4.08
N ASP A 69 3.29 11.25 4.82
CA ASP A 69 3.05 11.92 6.11
C ASP A 69 2.78 13.43 5.95
N ASN A 70 2.76 13.95 4.73
CA ASN A 70 2.70 15.38 4.46
C ASN A 70 1.67 15.74 3.38
N ASP A 71 0.47 15.17 3.49
CA ASP A 71 -0.67 15.44 2.60
C ASP A 71 -0.39 15.11 1.12
N GLY A 72 0.39 14.08 0.84
CA GLY A 72 0.69 13.66 -0.52
C GLY A 72 1.65 14.60 -1.23
N ARG A 73 2.45 15.39 -0.52
CA ARG A 73 3.49 16.25 -1.11
C ARG A 73 4.76 15.48 -1.44
N SER A 74 5.09 14.46 -0.66
CA SER A 74 6.14 13.48 -0.94
C SER A 74 5.72 12.10 -0.47
N TRP A 75 6.37 11.08 -1.00
CA TRP A 75 6.01 9.68 -0.79
C TRP A 75 7.23 8.86 -0.40
N SER A 76 7.00 7.80 0.38
CA SER A 76 7.99 6.75 0.61
C SER A 76 8.31 6.01 -0.70
N LYS A 77 9.41 5.26 -0.71
CA LYS A 77 9.68 4.30 -1.79
C LYS A 77 8.54 3.26 -1.84
N PRO A 78 8.05 2.86 -3.03
CA PRO A 78 7.07 1.79 -3.15
C PRO A 78 7.61 0.45 -2.65
N ILE A 79 6.78 -0.29 -1.93
CA ILE A 79 7.10 -1.62 -1.37
C ILE A 79 6.09 -2.63 -1.94
N PRO A 80 6.52 -3.59 -2.78
CA PRO A 80 5.61 -4.62 -3.29
C PRO A 80 5.19 -5.57 -2.17
N THR A 81 3.89 -5.87 -2.09
CA THR A 81 3.35 -6.87 -1.14
C THR A 81 3.33 -8.28 -1.75
N GLY A 82 3.40 -8.37 -3.08
CA GLY A 82 3.27 -9.63 -3.83
C GLY A 82 1.81 -10.04 -4.07
N ILE A 83 0.84 -9.30 -3.52
CA ILE A 83 -0.58 -9.54 -3.75
C ILE A 83 -0.93 -9.06 -5.15
N LYS A 84 -1.35 -10.00 -6.02
CA LYS A 84 -1.84 -9.65 -7.35
C LYS A 84 -3.22 -9.03 -7.28
N MET A 85 -3.39 -7.86 -7.89
CA MET A 85 -4.64 -7.13 -7.87
C MET A 85 -4.95 -6.42 -9.18
N VAL A 86 -6.23 -6.13 -9.39
CA VAL A 86 -6.78 -5.35 -10.52
C VAL A 86 -7.74 -4.31 -9.95
N ALA A 87 -7.67 -3.07 -10.45
CA ALA A 87 -8.55 -1.97 -10.08
C ALA A 87 -8.77 -1.83 -8.56
N PRO A 88 -7.69 -1.64 -7.77
CA PRO A 88 -7.83 -1.50 -6.33
C PRO A 88 -8.65 -0.26 -5.97
N CYS A 89 -9.41 -0.36 -4.88
CA CYS A 89 -10.12 0.74 -4.24
C CYS A 89 -9.80 0.74 -2.75
N LEU A 90 -9.26 1.85 -2.26
CA LEU A 90 -8.92 2.03 -0.85
C LEU A 90 -9.94 2.93 -0.16
N LEU A 91 -10.32 2.55 1.05
CA LEU A 91 -11.13 3.36 1.95
C LEU A 91 -10.72 3.17 3.40
N THR A 92 -10.93 4.18 4.22
CA THR A 92 -10.74 4.09 5.67
C THR A 92 -12.12 4.10 6.35
N LEU A 93 -12.38 3.08 7.16
CA LEU A 93 -13.63 2.96 7.92
C LEU A 93 -13.63 3.90 9.14
N LYS A 94 -14.79 4.06 9.77
CA LYS A 94 -14.97 4.96 10.92
C LYS A 94 -14.13 4.58 12.15
N ASP A 95 -13.83 3.30 12.31
CA ASP A 95 -12.97 2.78 13.38
C ASP A 95 -11.47 2.91 13.07
N GLY A 96 -11.12 3.45 11.90
CA GLY A 96 -9.74 3.63 11.44
C GLY A 96 -9.17 2.44 10.67
N THR A 97 -9.94 1.37 10.46
CA THR A 97 -9.51 0.24 9.61
C THR A 97 -9.35 0.70 8.17
N VAL A 98 -8.19 0.42 7.57
CA VAL A 98 -7.98 0.63 6.12
C VAL A 98 -8.41 -0.61 5.38
N VAL A 99 -9.27 -0.46 4.37
CA VAL A 99 -9.80 -1.56 3.55
C VAL A 99 -9.39 -1.34 2.10
N CYS A 100 -8.89 -2.38 1.46
CA CYS A 100 -8.68 -2.44 0.02
C CYS A 100 -9.59 -3.49 -0.60
N LEU A 101 -10.43 -3.05 -1.54
CA LEU A 101 -11.23 -3.90 -2.42
C LEU A 101 -10.54 -4.01 -3.78
N TYR A 102 -10.43 -5.20 -4.35
CA TYR A 102 -9.76 -5.38 -5.64
C TYR A 102 -10.24 -6.63 -6.37
N GLY A 103 -10.07 -6.67 -7.69
CA GLY A 103 -10.30 -7.87 -8.50
C GLY A 103 -9.08 -8.79 -8.52
N TYR A 104 -9.32 -10.11 -8.63
CA TYR A 104 -8.24 -11.10 -8.82
C TYR A 104 -8.24 -11.66 -10.26
N GLY A 105 -7.16 -11.39 -10.98
CA GLY A 105 -7.08 -11.38 -12.44
C GLY A 105 -7.09 -12.72 -13.20
N SER A 106 -7.55 -13.83 -12.62
CA SER A 106 -7.66 -15.09 -13.39
C SER A 106 -8.85 -15.99 -13.03
N THR A 107 -9.44 -15.83 -11.85
CA THR A 107 -10.57 -16.66 -11.40
C THR A 107 -11.91 -15.92 -11.39
N GLY A 108 -11.89 -14.60 -11.59
CA GLY A 108 -13.00 -13.72 -11.25
C GLY A 108 -13.16 -13.56 -9.74
N GLY A 109 -14.02 -12.62 -9.34
CA GLY A 109 -14.34 -12.32 -7.95
C GLY A 109 -13.71 -11.04 -7.41
N LEU A 110 -14.44 -10.40 -6.49
CA LEU A 110 -13.96 -9.28 -5.68
C LEU A 110 -13.30 -9.86 -4.43
N GLN A 111 -12.11 -9.35 -4.10
CA GLN A 111 -11.40 -9.65 -2.86
C GLN A 111 -11.32 -8.41 -1.98
N ILE A 112 -11.12 -8.65 -0.70
CA ILE A 112 -10.94 -7.63 0.32
C ILE A 112 -9.70 -7.97 1.14
N ILE A 113 -8.87 -6.96 1.41
CA ILE A 113 -7.85 -7.00 2.45
C ILE A 113 -8.07 -5.79 3.36
N PHE A 114 -7.70 -5.92 4.63
CA PHE A 114 -7.81 -4.82 5.57
C PHE A 114 -6.62 -4.76 6.51
N SER A 115 -6.40 -3.57 7.06
CA SER A 115 -5.39 -3.25 8.07
C SER A 115 -6.10 -2.65 9.27
N ASP A 116 -6.01 -3.33 10.40
CA ASP A 116 -6.52 -2.90 11.71
C ASP A 116 -5.46 -2.15 12.54
N ASP A 117 -4.24 -2.03 12.03
CA ASP A 117 -3.13 -1.24 12.59
C ASP A 117 -3.22 0.26 12.27
N HIS A 118 -4.40 0.76 11.91
CA HIS A 118 -4.62 2.15 11.48
C HIS A 118 -3.72 2.60 10.31
N GLY A 119 -3.16 1.68 9.51
CA GLY A 119 -2.26 2.02 8.40
C GLY A 119 -0.86 2.45 8.83
N THR A 120 -0.51 2.34 10.12
CA THR A 120 0.81 2.74 10.61
C THR A 120 1.86 1.70 10.27
N HIS A 121 2.60 1.82 9.18
CA HIS A 121 4.05 1.48 9.10
C HIS A 121 4.71 2.06 7.83
N GLY A 122 5.65 3.01 8.03
CA GLY A 122 6.67 3.38 7.03
C GLY A 122 7.77 2.31 6.86
N PRO A 123 8.89 2.58 6.16
CA PRO A 123 9.98 1.61 6.00
C PRO A 123 10.45 1.08 7.38
N PRO A 124 10.82 -0.21 7.49
CA PRO A 124 10.91 -0.92 8.77
C PRO A 124 11.87 -0.21 9.75
N ARG A 125 11.33 0.17 10.92
CA ARG A 125 12.13 0.47 12.12
C ARG A 125 12.07 -0.72 13.08
N PRO A 126 13.17 -1.07 13.77
CA PRO A 126 13.19 -2.22 14.66
C PRO A 126 12.39 -1.98 15.95
N ALA A 127 11.55 -2.96 16.29
CA ALA A 127 10.73 -3.15 17.52
C ALA A 127 9.55 -2.17 17.66
N THR A 128 8.29 -2.56 17.93
CA THR A 128 7.71 -3.72 18.64
C THR A 128 6.31 -4.03 18.07
N GLY A 129 6.02 -5.30 17.77
CA GLY A 129 4.67 -5.90 17.73
C GLY A 129 3.54 -5.10 17.05
N GLY A 130 3.45 -5.20 15.72
CA GLY A 130 2.28 -4.79 14.92
C GLY A 130 2.27 -5.62 13.63
N SER A 131 1.14 -6.25 13.31
CA SER A 131 1.04 -7.13 12.14
C SER A 131 0.83 -6.29 10.88
N LEU A 132 1.67 -6.53 9.87
CA LEU A 132 1.41 -6.14 8.48
C LEU A 132 0.03 -6.69 8.06
N LEU A 133 -0.78 -5.86 7.38
CA LEU A 133 -1.96 -6.20 6.58
C LEU A 133 -2.45 -7.65 6.78
N THR A 134 -3.41 -7.87 7.68
CA THR A 134 -4.05 -9.18 7.79
C THR A 134 -4.96 -9.39 6.58
N ALA A 135 -4.42 -10.02 5.53
CA ALA A 135 -5.21 -10.43 4.39
C ALA A 135 -6.19 -11.55 4.82
N ARG A 136 -7.49 -11.26 4.75
CA ARG A 136 -8.57 -12.25 4.79
C ARG A 136 -9.41 -12.04 3.55
N SER A 137 -9.14 -12.81 2.51
CA SER A 137 -9.98 -12.85 1.31
C SER A 137 -11.32 -13.49 1.67
N MET A 138 -12.42 -12.74 1.60
CA MET A 138 -13.76 -13.29 1.53
C MET A 138 -14.17 -13.34 0.06
N SER A 139 -14.18 -14.53 -0.55
CA SER A 139 -14.78 -14.77 -1.85
C SER A 139 -16.26 -15.12 -1.70
N THR A 140 -17.08 -14.75 -2.68
CA THR A 140 -18.41 -15.33 -2.84
C THR A 140 -18.29 -16.84 -3.14
N PRO A 141 -19.24 -17.68 -2.70
CA PRO A 141 -19.05 -19.12 -2.70
C PRO A 141 -19.16 -19.68 -4.12
N SER A 142 -18.02 -19.91 -4.77
CA SER A 142 -17.90 -20.89 -5.86
C SER A 142 -16.58 -21.64 -5.73
N GLY A 143 -16.56 -22.60 -4.80
CA GLY A 143 -15.90 -23.89 -4.97
C GLY A 143 -14.39 -23.94 -5.17
N LEU A 144 -13.59 -23.13 -4.47
CA LEU A 144 -12.13 -23.28 -4.49
C LEU A 144 -11.55 -23.30 -3.07
N ASN A 145 -11.10 -24.49 -2.63
CA ASN A 145 -10.40 -24.69 -1.37
C ASN A 145 -8.97 -24.12 -1.49
N TRP A 146 -8.65 -23.11 -0.69
CA TRP A 146 -7.27 -22.68 -0.45
C TRP A 146 -6.66 -23.52 0.68
N PRO A 147 -5.36 -23.90 0.64
CA PRO A 147 -4.69 -24.51 1.79
C PRO A 147 -4.87 -23.62 3.02
N THR A 148 -5.52 -24.18 4.03
CA THR A 148 -5.79 -23.56 5.32
C THR A 148 -4.56 -22.83 5.87
N GLY A 149 -4.73 -21.52 6.14
CA GLY A 149 -3.94 -20.85 7.16
C GLY A 149 -2.57 -20.28 6.76
N GLN A 150 -2.52 -19.35 5.81
CA GLN A 150 -1.43 -18.37 5.81
C GLN A 150 -1.97 -16.98 6.14
N SER A 151 -1.90 -16.60 7.41
CA SER A 151 -1.47 -15.22 7.69
C SER A 151 0.01 -15.17 7.33
N THR A 152 0.35 -14.53 6.22
CA THR A 152 1.73 -14.16 5.96
C THR A 152 2.09 -12.97 6.84
N SER A 153 2.46 -13.25 8.09
CA SER A 153 3.23 -12.30 8.89
C SER A 153 4.65 -12.32 8.34
N PHE A 154 5.06 -11.25 7.65
CA PHE A 154 6.44 -11.12 7.19
C PHE A 154 7.32 -10.72 8.38
N THR A 155 7.95 -11.70 9.01
CA THR A 155 9.04 -11.45 9.98
C THR A 155 10.35 -11.32 9.22
N THR A 156 11.01 -10.17 9.30
CA THR A 156 12.41 -10.05 8.88
C THR A 156 13.29 -10.67 9.96
N THR A 157 14.17 -11.60 9.56
CA THR A 157 15.19 -12.16 10.45
C THR A 157 16.09 -11.04 10.97
N PRO A 158 16.40 -10.96 12.27
CA PRO A 158 17.35 -9.97 12.77
C PRO A 158 18.71 -10.16 12.09
N ALA A 159 19.34 -9.06 11.69
CA ALA A 159 20.74 -9.09 11.27
C ALA A 159 21.60 -9.67 12.41
N GLU A 160 22.39 -10.68 12.08
CA GLU A 160 23.35 -11.31 12.97
C GLU A 160 24.37 -10.25 13.42
N ASN A 161 24.28 -9.87 14.69
CA ASN A 161 25.13 -8.84 15.28
C ASN A 161 26.55 -9.39 15.45
N SER A 162 27.39 -9.25 14.42
CA SER A 162 28.80 -9.61 14.53
C SER A 162 29.55 -8.57 15.40
N LYS A 163 29.95 -9.05 16.59
CA LYS A 163 31.08 -8.61 17.43
C LYS A 163 30.97 -7.24 18.13
N ARG A 164 30.51 -7.27 19.38
CA ARG A 164 30.95 -6.34 20.42
C ARG A 164 32.46 -6.54 20.67
N ARG A 165 33.25 -5.46 20.61
CA ARG A 165 34.59 -5.42 21.22
C ARG A 165 34.42 -5.30 22.75
N PRO A 166 35.18 -6.02 23.58
CA PRO A 166 35.22 -5.75 25.00
C PRO A 166 36.09 -4.53 25.29
N PHE A 167 35.59 -3.66 26.16
CA PHE A 167 36.40 -2.66 26.86
C PHE A 167 37.12 -3.33 28.04
N GLY A 168 38.43 -3.20 28.09
CA GLY A 168 39.29 -3.24 29.29
C GLY A 168 40.32 -2.13 29.07
N GLY A 169 40.65 -1.28 30.04
CA GLY A 169 41.09 -1.61 31.40
C GLY A 169 42.55 -1.18 31.48
#